data_AF-A0A7S0S8R5-F1
#
_entry.id   AF-A0A7S0S8R5-F1
#
_cell.length_a   1.000
_cell.length_b   1.000
_cell.length_c   1.000
_cell.angle_alpha   90.00
_cell.angle_beta   90.00
_cell.angle_gamma   90.00
#
_symmetry.space_group_name_H-M   'P 1'
#
loop_
_entity.id
_entity.type
_entity.pdbx_description
1 polymer ?
#
loop_
_entity_poly.entity_id
_entity_poly.type
_entity_poly.pdbx_seq_one_letter_code
_entity_poly.pdbx_strand_id
1 'polypeptide(L)'
;MGGFVLRSDEEKRSIPAVADVAVALIAGCTAAVAVAPFLLCVDRAVVAAAAGNAPGGALFRAIAAAASEFVTKPKVAFTSPALWMVAGVYGGTYFAKNVSDVAIERLRLAEPVAGIGKFATVTATNMGGSILKDAAFARLFGAAVAASATAPLVPLGSYVLFAARDCLTIGGAFFVPDTMRDVLAASGVMDRRAAGTVSQLVSPPLMQVLCTPMHLLALNLVNAPGATAAARVVTLRASTPAALIARSLRMLPAYGVGGILNGALTGRGREAVARHFLLRRGGKASEQLAGTTVGLRNWSSRIVELVTRNGGGGGKSWEAGGFA
;
A
#
# COMPACT_ATOMS: atom_id res chain seq x y z
N MET A 1 -11.71 -4.48 7.33
CA MET A 1 -11.00 -3.47 6.53
C MET A 1 -9.54 -3.88 6.47
N GLY A 2 -8.98 -4.01 5.26
CA GLY A 2 -7.55 -3.87 4.93
C GLY A 2 -6.47 -4.75 5.57
N GLY A 3 -6.78 -5.65 6.51
CA GLY A 3 -5.80 -6.64 6.96
C GLY A 3 -5.34 -7.49 5.77
N PHE A 4 -4.03 -7.67 5.61
CA PHE A 4 -3.50 -8.53 4.57
C PHE A 4 -3.96 -9.98 4.84
N VAL A 5 -4.89 -10.48 4.04
CA VAL A 5 -5.41 -11.85 4.19
C VAL A 5 -4.36 -12.83 3.68
N LEU A 6 -3.89 -13.71 4.55
CA LEU A 6 -2.94 -14.74 4.15
C LEU A 6 -3.61 -15.74 3.23
N ARG A 7 -2.95 -16.06 2.12
CA ARG A 7 -3.32 -17.13 1.21
C ARG A 7 -3.16 -18.48 1.87
N SER A 8 -4.04 -19.41 1.54
CA SER A 8 -3.88 -20.82 1.88
C SER A 8 -2.67 -21.42 1.16
N ASP A 9 -2.17 -22.57 1.65
CA ASP A 9 -1.06 -23.25 1.00
C ASP A 9 -1.40 -23.71 -0.43
N GLU A 10 -2.66 -24.05 -0.69
CA GLU A 10 -3.14 -24.39 -2.03
C GLU A 10 -3.12 -23.17 -2.97
N GLU A 11 -3.56 -22.02 -2.49
CA GLU A 11 -3.52 -20.76 -3.23
C GLU A 11 -2.09 -20.33 -3.52
N LYS A 12 -1.17 -20.49 -2.56
CA LYS A 12 0.25 -20.18 -2.77
C LYS A 12 0.87 -21.04 -3.87
N ARG A 13 0.51 -22.33 -3.96
CA ARG A 13 0.96 -23.25 -5.01
C ARG A 13 0.34 -22.97 -6.38
N SER A 14 -0.86 -22.40 -6.41
CA SER A 14 -1.61 -22.19 -7.66
C SER A 14 -1.39 -20.83 -8.29
N ILE A 15 -1.06 -19.84 -7.47
CA ILE A 15 -1.00 -18.46 -7.91
C ILE A 15 0.44 -17.96 -7.79
N PRO A 16 1.05 -17.46 -8.88
CA PRO A 16 2.44 -17.02 -8.87
C PRO A 16 2.59 -15.73 -8.04
N ALA A 17 3.72 -15.61 -7.33
CA ALA A 17 4.00 -14.45 -6.48
C ALA A 17 4.03 -13.12 -7.27
N VAL A 18 4.45 -13.15 -8.54
CA VAL A 18 4.46 -11.97 -9.42
C VAL A 18 3.06 -11.37 -9.61
N ALA A 19 2.01 -12.18 -9.58
CA ALA A 19 0.64 -11.69 -9.69
C ALA A 19 0.22 -10.91 -8.44
N ASP A 20 0.62 -11.37 -7.24
CA ASP A 20 0.42 -10.63 -6.00
C ASP A 20 1.24 -9.33 -5.97
N VAL A 21 2.47 -9.35 -6.47
CA VAL A 21 3.32 -8.15 -6.57
C VAL A 21 2.73 -7.14 -7.56
N ALA A 22 2.17 -7.59 -8.68
CA ALA A 22 1.47 -6.71 -9.62
C ALA A 22 0.23 -6.06 -8.98
N VAL A 23 -0.56 -6.83 -8.22
CA VAL A 23 -1.68 -6.28 -7.43
C VAL A 23 -1.17 -5.26 -6.41
N ALA A 24 -0.08 -5.57 -5.71
CA ALA A 24 0.53 -4.68 -4.73
C ALA A 24 0.94 -3.34 -5.35
N LEU A 25 1.52 -3.35 -6.55
CA LEU A 25 1.91 -2.15 -7.30
C LEU A 25 0.68 -1.35 -7.75
N ILE A 26 -0.26 -2.00 -8.43
CA ILE A 26 -1.45 -1.34 -8.96
C ILE A 26 -2.28 -0.73 -7.83
N ALA A 27 -2.50 -1.47 -6.74
CA ALA A 27 -3.25 -0.97 -5.58
C ALA A 27 -2.56 0.24 -4.95
N GLY A 28 -1.24 0.16 -4.72
CA GLY A 28 -0.47 1.24 -4.11
C GLY A 28 -0.43 2.50 -4.97
N CYS A 29 -0.14 2.36 -6.26
CA CYS A 29 -0.13 3.48 -7.21
C CYS A 29 -1.52 4.10 -7.38
N THR A 30 -2.57 3.29 -7.50
CA THR A 30 -3.94 3.79 -7.67
C THR A 30 -4.40 4.53 -6.42
N ALA A 31 -4.14 3.99 -5.22
CA ALA A 31 -4.46 4.66 -3.97
C ALA A 31 -3.72 6.00 -3.84
N ALA A 32 -2.43 6.03 -4.18
CA ALA A 32 -1.62 7.25 -4.13
C ALA A 32 -2.11 8.32 -5.13
N VAL A 33 -2.37 7.94 -6.38
CA VAL A 33 -2.90 8.85 -7.41
C VAL A 33 -4.28 9.39 -7.01
N ALA A 34 -5.13 8.57 -6.41
CA ALA A 34 -6.46 9.00 -5.96
C ALA A 34 -6.39 10.06 -4.84
N VAL A 35 -5.42 9.98 -3.93
CA VAL A 35 -5.28 10.94 -2.82
C VAL A 35 -4.36 12.12 -3.12
N ALA A 36 -3.51 12.02 -4.17
CA ALA A 36 -2.53 13.05 -4.51
C ALA A 36 -3.12 14.45 -4.76
N PRO A 37 -4.25 14.62 -5.48
CA PRO A 37 -4.88 15.93 -5.65
C PRO A 37 -5.26 16.59 -4.31
N PHE A 38 -5.84 15.80 -3.40
CA PHE A 38 -6.24 16.30 -2.09
C PHE A 38 -5.02 16.63 -1.23
N LEU A 39 -3.97 15.80 -1.27
CA LEU A 39 -2.70 16.07 -0.61
C LEU A 39 -2.10 17.40 -1.06
N LEU A 40 -2.09 17.65 -2.37
CA LEU A 40 -1.59 18.91 -2.93
C LEU A 40 -2.42 20.11 -2.45
N CYS A 41 -3.75 19.96 -2.37
CA CYS A 41 -4.64 21.00 -1.86
C CYS A 41 -4.37 21.32 -0.38
N VAL A 42 -4.24 20.29 0.44
CA VAL A 42 -3.90 20.44 1.87
C VAL A 42 -2.52 21.08 2.01
N ASP A 43 -1.53 20.62 1.26
CA ASP A 43 -0.17 21.17 1.31
C ASP A 43 -0.15 22.66 0.99
N ARG A 44 -0.84 23.09 -0.07
CA ARG A 44 -0.96 24.51 -0.43
C ARG A 44 -1.69 25.32 0.63
N ALA A 45 -2.79 24.79 1.15
CA ALA A 45 -3.58 25.46 2.18
C ALA A 45 -2.82 25.62 3.50
N VAL A 46 -2.04 24.59 3.87
CA VAL A 46 -1.14 24.60 5.01
C VAL A 46 -0.04 25.65 4.86
N VAL A 47 0.60 25.72 3.69
CA VAL A 47 1.64 26.71 3.41
C VAL A 47 1.05 28.13 3.47
N ALA A 48 -0.13 28.34 2.88
CA ALA A 48 -0.82 29.63 2.95
C ALA A 48 -1.19 30.04 4.38
N ALA A 49 -1.63 29.08 5.22
CA ALA A 49 -1.92 29.32 6.63
C ALA A 49 -0.66 29.63 7.45
N ALA A 50 0.44 28.92 7.20
CA ALA A 50 1.71 29.18 7.86
C ALA A 50 2.33 30.54 7.47
N ALA A 51 2.08 31.01 6.24
CA ALA A 51 2.53 32.31 5.75
C ALA A 51 1.72 33.50 6.28
N GLY A 52 0.71 33.28 7.15
CA GLY A 52 -0.15 34.34 7.68
C GLY A 52 -1.21 34.85 6.69
N ASN A 53 -1.27 34.27 5.49
CA ASN A 53 -2.20 34.67 4.43
C ASN A 53 -3.62 34.11 4.60
N ALA A 54 -3.90 33.44 5.72
CA ALA A 54 -5.20 32.83 6.00
C ALA A 54 -5.63 33.03 7.47
N PRO A 55 -6.12 34.22 7.85
CA PRO A 55 -6.72 34.44 9.17
C PRO A 55 -8.08 33.70 9.28
N GLY A 56 -8.38 33.13 10.45
CA GLY A 56 -9.73 32.76 10.91
C GLY A 56 -10.61 31.95 9.94
N GLY A 57 -10.32 30.66 9.76
CA GLY A 57 -11.19 29.74 8.98
C GLY A 57 -10.90 29.67 7.47
N ALA A 58 -9.89 30.40 6.98
CA ALA A 58 -9.49 30.40 5.58
C ALA A 58 -8.81 29.10 5.09
N LEU A 59 -8.49 28.14 5.97
CA LEU A 59 -7.88 26.88 5.54
C LEU A 59 -8.80 26.06 4.63
N PHE A 60 -10.07 25.90 5.00
CA PHE A 60 -11.04 25.21 4.16
C PHE A 60 -11.31 25.96 2.85
N ARG A 61 -11.30 27.30 2.88
CA ARG A 61 -11.37 28.13 1.67
C ARG A 61 -10.15 27.95 0.78
N ALA A 62 -8.95 27.85 1.36
CA ALA A 62 -7.71 27.60 0.62
C ALA A 62 -7.66 26.18 0.03
N ILE A 63 -8.16 25.18 0.77
CA ILE A 63 -8.37 23.82 0.25
C ILE A 63 -9.39 23.86 -0.90
N ALA A 64 -10.52 24.54 -0.73
CA ALA A 64 -11.55 24.66 -1.76
C ALA A 64 -11.06 25.41 -3.01
N ALA A 65 -10.24 26.45 -2.84
CA ALA A 65 -9.61 27.19 -3.94
C ALA A 65 -8.54 26.34 -4.66
N ALA A 66 -7.74 25.56 -3.91
CA ALA A 66 -6.82 24.62 -4.54
C ALA A 66 -7.55 23.48 -5.26
N ALA A 67 -8.67 23.01 -4.70
CA ALA A 67 -9.52 22.00 -5.31
C ALA A 67 -10.24 22.53 -6.56
N SER A 68 -10.63 23.81 -6.57
CA SER A 68 -11.27 24.41 -7.73
C SER A 68 -10.34 24.48 -8.95
N GLU A 69 -9.02 24.50 -8.76
CA GLU A 69 -8.05 24.43 -9.86
C GLU A 69 -8.13 23.08 -10.62
N PHE A 70 -8.40 21.98 -9.91
CA PHE A 70 -8.60 20.66 -10.55
C PHE A 70 -9.89 20.60 -11.39
N VAL A 71 -10.87 21.45 -11.08
CA VAL A 71 -12.15 21.53 -11.81
C VAL A 71 -12.06 22.55 -12.95
N THR A 72 -11.49 23.73 -12.67
CA THR A 72 -11.46 24.87 -13.60
C THR A 72 -10.30 24.78 -14.59
N LYS A 73 -9.18 24.16 -14.21
CA LYS A 73 -7.96 24.03 -15.03
C LYS A 73 -7.35 22.62 -14.91
N PRO A 74 -8.10 21.55 -15.22
CA PRO A 74 -7.68 20.16 -15.00
C PRO A 74 -6.36 19.83 -15.69
N LYS A 75 -6.16 20.31 -16.93
CA LYS A 75 -4.93 20.04 -17.69
C LYS A 75 -3.69 20.52 -16.93
N VAL A 76 -3.71 21.75 -16.42
CA VAL A 76 -2.58 22.34 -15.69
C VAL A 76 -2.31 21.58 -14.38
N ALA A 77 -3.38 21.26 -13.63
CA ALA A 77 -3.28 20.57 -12.36
C ALA A 77 -2.70 19.15 -12.51
N PHE A 78 -3.17 18.38 -13.49
CA PHE A 78 -2.71 17.00 -13.73
C PHE A 78 -1.37 16.91 -14.48
N THR A 79 -0.92 17.97 -15.18
CA THR A 79 0.43 18.01 -15.76
C THR A 79 1.51 18.49 -14.79
N SER A 80 1.14 18.89 -13.58
CA SER A 80 2.10 19.41 -12.59
C SER A 80 3.09 18.32 -12.13
N PRO A 81 4.42 18.53 -12.29
CA PRO A 81 5.42 17.59 -11.79
C PRO A 81 5.32 17.34 -10.28
N ALA A 82 4.91 18.38 -9.53
CA ALA A 82 4.74 18.31 -8.09
C ALA A 82 3.70 17.25 -7.67
N LEU A 83 2.60 17.14 -8.42
CA LEU A 83 1.55 16.14 -8.17
C LEU A 83 2.11 14.72 -8.29
N TRP A 84 2.86 14.45 -9.36
CA TRP A 84 3.38 13.12 -9.65
C TRP A 84 4.55 12.73 -8.75
N MET A 85 5.35 13.69 -8.29
CA MET A 85 6.36 13.45 -7.25
C MET A 85 5.71 13.04 -5.92
N VAL A 86 4.64 13.71 -5.51
CA VAL A 86 3.86 13.33 -4.32
C VAL A 86 3.24 11.93 -4.51
N ALA A 87 2.57 11.69 -5.65
CA ALA A 87 2.00 10.39 -5.96
C ALA A 87 3.06 9.28 -5.97
N GLY A 88 4.27 9.57 -6.46
CA GLY A 88 5.40 8.64 -6.48
C GLY A 88 5.87 8.24 -5.08
N VAL A 89 6.05 9.19 -4.16
CA VAL A 89 6.48 8.89 -2.77
C VAL A 89 5.45 8.05 -2.04
N TYR A 90 4.17 8.43 -2.09
CA TYR A 90 3.11 7.68 -1.41
C TYR A 90 2.86 6.33 -2.10
N GLY A 91 2.89 6.28 -3.43
CA GLY A 91 2.74 5.06 -4.22
C GLY A 91 3.86 4.06 -3.93
N GLY A 92 5.11 4.52 -3.88
CA GLY A 92 6.27 3.72 -3.49
C GLY A 92 6.16 3.20 -2.05
N THR A 93 5.69 4.04 -1.13
CA THR A 93 5.48 3.65 0.28
C THR A 93 4.41 2.55 0.40
N TYR A 94 3.27 2.70 -0.28
CA TYR A 94 2.22 1.68 -0.30
C TYR A 94 2.67 0.41 -0.99
N PHE A 95 3.38 0.53 -2.12
CA PHE A 95 3.94 -0.61 -2.82
C PHE A 95 4.91 -1.39 -1.94
N ALA A 96 5.86 -0.72 -1.28
CA ALA A 96 6.80 -1.34 -0.36
C ALA A 96 6.08 -2.07 0.78
N LYS A 97 5.03 -1.46 1.36
CA LYS A 97 4.20 -2.10 2.39
C LYS A 97 3.54 -3.36 1.86
N ASN A 98 2.86 -3.27 0.72
CA ASN A 98 2.10 -4.37 0.13
C ASN A 98 3.02 -5.52 -0.30
N VAL A 99 4.15 -5.22 -0.94
CA VAL A 99 5.14 -6.23 -1.34
C VAL A 99 5.79 -6.89 -0.12
N SER A 100 6.05 -6.13 0.94
CA SER A 100 6.55 -6.72 2.19
C SER A 100 5.58 -7.74 2.75
N ASP A 101 4.27 -7.46 2.75
CA ASP A 101 3.26 -8.42 3.18
C ASP A 101 3.27 -9.70 2.31
N VAL A 102 3.38 -9.55 0.98
CA VAL A 102 3.50 -10.68 0.05
C VAL A 102 4.79 -11.47 0.32
N ALA A 103 5.93 -10.80 0.52
CA ALA A 103 7.21 -11.44 0.78
C ALA A 103 7.17 -12.23 2.09
N ILE A 104 6.65 -11.64 3.17
CA ILE A 104 6.48 -12.30 4.47
C ILE A 104 5.63 -13.57 4.34
N GLU A 105 4.49 -13.48 3.65
CA GLU A 105 3.60 -14.62 3.42
C GLU A 105 4.25 -15.74 2.61
N ARG A 106 5.00 -15.38 1.56
CA ARG A 106 5.60 -16.32 0.60
C ARG A 106 6.85 -16.98 1.16
N LEU A 107 7.66 -16.22 1.90
CA LEU A 107 8.88 -16.70 2.55
C LEU A 107 8.61 -17.31 3.94
N ARG A 108 7.36 -17.23 4.44
CA ARG A 108 6.96 -17.72 5.76
C ARG A 108 7.83 -17.16 6.88
N LEU A 109 8.15 -15.86 6.81
CA LEU A 109 8.97 -15.20 7.82
C LEU A 109 8.20 -15.12 9.14
N ALA A 110 8.86 -15.48 10.23
CA ALA A 110 8.30 -15.41 11.57
C ALA A 110 8.49 -14.01 12.19
N GLU A 111 7.58 -13.65 13.10
CA GLU A 111 7.78 -12.50 13.98
C GLU A 111 8.88 -12.79 15.02
N PRO A 112 9.64 -11.78 15.48
CA PRO A 112 9.52 -10.34 15.17
C PRO A 112 10.27 -9.89 13.90
N VAL A 113 11.00 -10.79 13.24
CA VAL A 113 11.88 -10.45 12.11
C VAL A 113 11.07 -9.93 10.92
N ALA A 114 9.92 -10.54 10.64
CA ALA A 114 8.99 -10.11 9.61
C ALA A 114 8.52 -8.66 9.82
N GLY A 115 8.02 -8.32 11.02
CA GLY A 115 7.56 -6.98 11.36
C GLY A 115 8.67 -5.93 11.26
N ILE A 116 9.86 -6.22 11.80
CA ILE A 116 11.01 -5.31 11.74
C ILE A 116 11.46 -5.08 10.29
N GLY A 117 11.57 -6.14 9.49
CA GLY A 117 11.98 -6.05 8.09
C GLY A 117 11.00 -5.22 7.26
N LYS A 118 9.69 -5.42 7.44
CA LYS A 118 8.64 -4.60 6.82
C LYS A 118 8.74 -3.15 7.27
N PHE A 119 8.87 -2.91 8.58
CA PHE A 119 8.97 -1.55 9.12
C PHE A 119 10.18 -0.80 8.55
N ALA A 120 11.35 -1.44 8.52
CA ALA A 120 12.57 -0.87 7.96
C ALA A 120 12.42 -0.57 6.47
N THR A 121 11.87 -1.51 5.69
CA THR A 121 11.68 -1.36 4.24
C THR A 121 10.74 -0.21 3.90
N VAL A 122 9.59 -0.14 4.58
CA VAL A 122 8.60 0.91 4.34
C VAL A 122 9.13 2.27 4.78
N THR A 123 9.83 2.33 5.92
CA THR A 123 10.44 3.56 6.43
C THR A 123 11.54 4.07 5.51
N ALA A 124 12.45 3.20 5.08
CA ALA A 124 13.52 3.55 4.15
C ALA A 124 12.97 4.05 2.81
N THR A 125 11.92 3.39 2.30
CA THR A 125 11.25 3.82 1.06
C THR A 125 10.61 5.20 1.20
N ASN A 126 9.90 5.45 2.30
CA ASN A 126 9.23 6.72 2.53
C ASN A 126 10.22 7.88 2.74
N MET A 127 11.25 7.65 3.56
CA MET A 127 12.29 8.62 3.87
C MET A 127 13.12 8.92 2.62
N GLY A 128 13.63 7.89 1.95
CA GLY A 128 14.41 8.04 0.72
C GLY A 128 13.61 8.72 -0.39
N GLY A 129 12.35 8.32 -0.59
CA GLY A 129 11.45 8.97 -1.54
C GLY A 129 11.21 10.44 -1.19
N SER A 130 11.01 10.77 0.08
CA SER A 130 10.81 12.15 0.53
C SER A 130 12.05 13.02 0.29
N ILE A 131 13.25 12.51 0.58
CA ILE A 131 14.52 13.21 0.32
C ILE A 131 14.71 13.47 -1.17
N LEU A 132 14.54 12.45 -2.01
CA LEU A 132 14.68 12.59 -3.47
C LEU A 132 13.66 13.58 -4.04
N LYS A 133 12.43 13.51 -3.55
CA LYS A 133 11.34 14.43 -3.91
C LYS A 133 11.72 15.86 -3.50
N ASP A 134 12.13 16.10 -2.26
CA ASP A 134 12.52 17.44 -1.79
C ASP A 134 13.71 18.01 -2.59
N ALA A 135 14.71 17.20 -2.91
CA ALA A 135 15.83 17.59 -3.78
C ALA A 135 15.36 17.97 -5.19
N ALA A 136 14.41 17.23 -5.76
CA ALA A 136 13.84 17.52 -7.07
C ALA A 136 12.99 18.80 -7.05
N PHE A 137 12.20 19.04 -5.99
CA PHE A 137 11.45 20.29 -5.81
C PHE A 137 12.38 21.51 -5.70
N ALA A 138 13.47 21.39 -4.94
CA ALA A 138 14.47 22.43 -4.86
C ALA A 138 15.08 22.75 -6.23
N ARG A 139 15.35 21.74 -7.07
CA ARG A 139 15.85 21.93 -8.44
C ARG A 139 14.82 22.55 -9.40
N LEU A 140 13.54 22.20 -9.26
CA LEU A 140 12.48 22.65 -10.16
C LEU A 140 11.92 24.03 -9.81
N PHE A 141 11.87 24.37 -8.52
CA PHE A 141 11.20 25.58 -8.03
C PHE A 141 12.12 26.52 -7.25
N GLY A 142 13.32 26.07 -6.88
CA GLY A 142 14.34 26.89 -6.23
C GLY A 142 15.12 27.71 -7.25
N ALA A 143 14.49 28.74 -7.84
CA ALA A 143 15.25 29.79 -8.49
C ALA A 143 16.14 30.47 -7.42
N ALA A 144 17.47 30.44 -7.63
CA ALA A 144 18.49 31.16 -6.85
C ALA A 144 19.05 30.55 -5.53
N VAL A 145 19.12 29.22 -5.37
CA VAL A 145 20.04 28.58 -4.37
C VAL A 145 21.16 27.78 -5.05
N ALA A 146 21.45 28.09 -6.31
CA ALA A 146 22.62 27.56 -7.02
C ALA A 146 23.90 28.42 -6.82
N ALA A 147 23.82 29.49 -6.01
CA ALA A 147 24.91 30.47 -5.85
C ALA A 147 25.56 30.51 -4.45
N SER A 148 25.23 29.58 -3.54
CA SER A 148 25.96 29.45 -2.27
C SER A 148 26.57 28.05 -2.19
N ALA A 149 27.86 27.98 -2.46
CA ALA A 149 28.67 26.76 -2.63
C ALA A 149 28.98 26.01 -1.32
N THR A 150 28.11 26.10 -0.31
CA THR A 150 28.22 25.32 0.92
C THR A 150 26.84 24.73 1.22
N ALA A 151 26.69 23.42 1.01
CA ALA A 151 25.54 22.69 1.53
C ALA A 151 25.46 22.97 3.04
N PRO A 152 24.33 23.48 3.57
CA PRO A 152 24.23 23.76 4.99
C PRO A 152 24.52 22.47 5.77
N LEU A 153 25.52 22.53 6.65
CA LEU A 153 25.87 21.44 7.56
C LEU A 153 24.68 21.18 8.48
N VAL A 154 23.95 20.10 8.20
CA VAL A 154 22.82 19.68 9.04
C VAL A 154 23.39 18.98 10.28
N PRO A 155 23.09 19.45 11.50
CA PRO A 155 23.57 18.80 12.72
C PRO A 155 23.08 17.35 12.82
N LEU A 156 23.91 16.46 13.39
CA LEU A 156 23.55 15.06 13.59
C LEU A 156 22.23 14.90 14.37
N GLY A 157 21.98 15.78 15.35
CA GLY A 157 20.74 15.81 16.10
C GLY A 157 19.50 16.04 15.22
N SER A 158 19.60 16.86 14.17
CA SER A 158 18.50 17.06 13.21
C SER A 158 18.23 15.82 12.39
N TYR A 159 19.26 15.09 11.94
CA TYR A 159 19.09 13.81 11.25
C TYR A 159 18.39 12.78 12.12
N VAL A 160 18.80 12.64 13.38
CA VAL A 160 18.18 11.72 14.34
C VAL A 160 16.71 12.08 14.56
N LEU A 161 16.39 13.35 14.77
CA LEU A 161 15.01 13.79 14.97
C LEU A 161 14.13 13.60 13.73
N PHE A 162 14.65 13.86 12.53
CA PHE A 162 13.92 13.57 11.29
C PHE A 162 13.69 12.07 11.10
N ALA A 163 14.71 11.25 11.35
CA ALA A 163 14.60 9.80 11.25
C ALA A 163 13.58 9.24 12.28
N ALA A 164 13.67 9.65 13.55
CA ALA A 164 12.73 9.24 14.59
C ALA A 164 11.29 9.64 14.25
N ARG A 165 11.10 10.86 13.71
CA ARG A 165 9.81 11.35 13.24
C ARG A 165 9.25 10.53 12.08
N ASP A 166 10.07 10.15 11.12
CA ASP A 166 9.65 9.33 9.98
C ASP A 166 9.27 7.91 10.43
N CYS A 167 10.07 7.32 11.34
CA CYS A 167 9.73 6.06 12.00
C CYS A 167 8.35 6.12 12.68
N LEU A 168 8.08 7.17 13.46
CA LEU A 168 6.79 7.33 14.13
C LEU A 168 5.64 7.56 13.14
N THR A 169 5.88 8.31 12.06
CA THR A 169 4.88 8.51 11.00
C THR A 169 4.50 7.19 10.33
N ILE A 170 5.48 6.35 9.99
CA ILE A 170 5.25 5.05 9.36
C ILE A 170 4.65 4.05 10.34
N GLY A 171 5.12 4.03 11.58
CA GLY A 171 4.54 3.21 12.64
C GLY A 171 3.07 3.55 12.88
N GLY A 172 2.75 4.84 13.03
CA GLY A 172 1.39 5.34 13.18
C GLY A 172 0.51 5.12 11.94
N ALA A 173 1.09 5.07 10.74
CA ALA A 173 0.35 4.88 9.50
C ALA A 173 0.01 3.42 9.19
N PHE A 174 0.90 2.48 9.52
CA PHE A 174 0.82 1.12 8.99
C PHE A 174 0.86 0.00 10.03
N PHE A 175 1.19 0.29 11.28
CA PHE A 175 1.35 -0.72 12.33
C PHE A 175 0.41 -0.47 13.51
N VAL A 176 0.40 0.76 14.05
CA VAL A 176 -0.51 1.15 15.14
C VAL A 176 -1.99 0.95 14.78
N PRO A 177 -2.47 1.22 13.54
CA PRO A 177 -3.88 1.02 13.21
C PRO A 177 -4.35 -0.43 13.37
N ASP A 178 -3.50 -1.43 13.09
CA ASP A 178 -3.85 -2.84 13.24
C ASP A 178 -4.00 -3.20 14.73
N THR A 179 -3.06 -2.78 15.57
CA THR A 179 -3.12 -2.99 17.02
C THR A 179 -4.33 -2.27 17.64
N MET A 180 -4.54 -1.01 17.27
CA MET A 180 -5.66 -0.19 17.76
C MET A 180 -7.02 -0.78 17.35
N ARG A 181 -7.14 -1.31 16.12
CA ARG A 181 -8.33 -2.02 15.66
C ARG A 181 -8.64 -3.21 16.57
N ASP A 182 -7.65 -4.05 16.84
CA ASP A 182 -7.88 -5.29 17.58
C ASP A 182 -8.26 -5.00 19.03
N VAL A 183 -7.70 -3.96 19.65
CA VAL A 183 -8.11 -3.47 20.97
C VAL A 183 -9.55 -2.91 20.97
N LEU A 184 -9.90 -2.06 19.98
CA LEU A 184 -11.25 -1.48 19.87
C LEU A 184 -12.33 -2.50 19.53
N ALA A 185 -11.99 -3.54 18.76
CA ALA A 185 -12.90 -4.63 18.47
C ALA A 185 -13.09 -5.52 19.71
N ALA A 186 -12.03 -5.76 20.47
CA ALA A 186 -12.09 -6.55 21.72
C ALA A 186 -12.86 -5.84 22.84
N SER A 187 -12.87 -4.50 22.87
CA SER A 187 -13.64 -3.75 23.86
C SER A 187 -15.15 -3.77 23.63
N GLY A 188 -15.61 -4.28 22.48
CA GLY A 188 -17.04 -4.33 22.12
C GLY A 188 -17.67 -2.99 21.78
N VAL A 189 -16.89 -1.89 21.76
CA VAL A 189 -17.38 -0.53 21.48
C VAL A 189 -17.83 -0.40 20.02
N MET A 190 -17.19 -1.11 19.10
CA MET A 190 -17.51 -1.08 17.67
C MET A 190 -17.12 -2.38 16.98
N ASP A 191 -17.76 -2.69 15.86
CA ASP A 191 -17.39 -3.87 15.06
C ASP A 191 -15.98 -3.76 14.47
N ARG A 192 -15.38 -4.89 14.10
CA ARG A 192 -13.98 -4.94 13.62
C ARG A 192 -13.72 -4.10 12.37
N ARG A 193 -14.71 -3.88 11.51
CA ARG A 193 -14.59 -3.05 10.32
C ARG A 193 -14.62 -1.57 10.68
N ALA A 194 -15.55 -1.16 11.54
CA ALA A 194 -15.60 0.19 12.09
C ALA A 194 -14.31 0.52 12.86
N ALA A 195 -13.86 -0.38 13.73
CA ALA A 195 -12.60 -0.28 14.47
C ALA A 195 -11.41 -0.04 13.53
N GLY A 196 -11.30 -0.80 12.43
CA GLY A 196 -10.22 -0.61 11.46
C GLY A 196 -10.27 0.73 10.75
N THR A 197 -11.48 1.20 10.43
CA THR A 197 -11.69 2.49 9.76
C THR A 197 -11.28 3.65 10.67
N VAL A 198 -11.78 3.65 11.90
CA VAL A 198 -11.46 4.67 12.91
C VAL A 198 -9.97 4.66 13.21
N SER A 199 -9.37 3.48 13.40
CA SER A 199 -7.94 3.35 13.70
C SER A 199 -7.07 3.93 12.58
N GLN A 200 -7.39 3.63 11.32
CA GLN A 200 -6.64 4.14 10.18
C GLN A 200 -6.81 5.65 9.98
N LEU A 201 -8.00 6.20 10.26
CA LEU A 201 -8.25 7.65 10.15
C LEU A 201 -7.62 8.45 11.28
N VAL A 202 -7.59 7.91 12.50
CA VAL A 202 -7.20 8.65 13.71
C VAL A 202 -5.73 8.47 14.07
N SER A 203 -5.17 7.28 13.89
CA SER A 203 -3.80 6.98 14.31
C SER A 203 -2.74 7.87 13.64
N PRO A 204 -2.74 8.08 12.31
CA PRO A 204 -1.71 8.88 11.66
C PRO A 204 -1.74 10.37 12.07
N PRO A 205 -2.91 11.04 12.16
CA PRO A 205 -3.01 12.39 12.73
C PRO A 205 -2.56 12.47 14.20
N LEU A 206 -2.96 11.53 15.06
CA LEU A 206 -2.55 11.53 16.48
C LEU A 206 -1.04 11.46 16.63
N MET A 207 -0.37 10.70 15.76
CA MET A 207 1.08 10.59 15.80
C MET A 207 1.80 11.93 15.54
N GLN A 208 1.10 12.92 14.96
CA GLN A 208 1.64 14.27 14.78
C GLN A 208 1.83 15.03 16.10
N VAL A 209 1.18 14.65 17.20
CA VAL A 209 1.43 15.22 18.53
C VAL A 209 2.89 15.00 18.94
N LEU A 210 3.47 13.86 18.56
CA LEU A 210 4.89 13.54 18.79
C LEU A 210 5.76 14.00 17.61
N CYS A 211 5.33 13.77 16.37
CA CYS A 211 6.12 14.05 15.17
C CYS A 211 6.37 15.55 14.93
N THR A 212 5.40 16.40 15.24
CA THR A 212 5.47 17.85 15.00
C THR A 212 6.56 18.53 15.82
N PRO A 213 6.62 18.37 17.17
CA PRO A 213 7.68 19.01 17.95
C PRO A 213 9.07 18.53 17.55
N MET A 214 9.27 17.24 17.24
CA MET A 214 10.56 16.75 16.73
C MET A 214 10.94 17.39 15.40
N HIS A 215 9.98 17.52 14.48
CA HIS A 215 10.20 18.14 13.18
C HIS A 215 10.59 19.62 13.31
N LEU A 216 9.86 20.38 14.14
CA LEU A 216 10.17 21.79 14.37
C LEU A 216 11.50 21.98 15.10
N LEU A 217 11.83 21.10 16.04
CA LEU A 217 13.12 21.13 16.74
C LEU A 217 14.27 20.86 15.77
N ALA A 218 14.13 19.85 14.90
CA ALA A 218 15.13 19.53 13.88
C ALA A 218 15.38 20.71 12.93
N LEU A 219 14.32 21.40 12.48
CA LEU A 219 14.42 22.60 11.66
C LEU A 219 15.07 23.76 12.42
N ASN A 220 14.73 23.95 13.69
CA ASN A 220 15.29 25.02 14.51
C ASN A 220 16.79 24.81 14.80
N LEU A 221 17.24 23.56 14.96
CA LEU A 221 18.66 23.21 15.07
C LEU A 221 19.46 23.59 13.81
N VAL A 222 18.87 23.42 12.62
CA VAL A 222 19.49 23.81 11.33
C VAL A 222 19.47 25.33 11.14
N ASN A 223 18.32 25.97 11.35
CA ASN A 223 18.10 27.37 10.98
C ASN A 223 18.62 28.38 12.02
N ALA A 224 18.77 27.96 13.28
CA ALA A 224 19.24 28.81 14.37
C ALA A 224 20.27 28.06 15.24
N PRO A 225 21.47 27.72 14.72
CA PRO A 225 22.44 26.90 15.45
C PRO A 225 22.90 27.54 16.78
N GLY A 226 22.98 28.87 16.86
CA GLY A 226 23.37 29.59 18.07
C GLY A 226 22.25 29.86 19.09
N ALA A 227 21.00 29.45 18.83
CA ALA A 227 19.89 29.74 19.74
C ALA A 227 20.01 28.98 21.07
N THR A 228 19.80 29.70 22.18
CA THR A 228 19.74 29.11 23.53
C THR A 228 18.53 28.18 23.68
N ALA A 229 18.61 27.17 24.53
CA ALA A 229 17.51 26.22 24.74
C ALA A 229 16.18 26.93 25.09
N ALA A 230 16.23 27.99 25.89
CA ALA A 230 15.06 28.79 26.24
C ALA A 230 14.44 29.49 25.01
N ALA A 231 15.25 30.12 24.17
CA ALA A 231 14.78 30.74 22.92
C ALA A 231 14.14 29.71 21.98
N ARG A 232 14.73 28.50 21.89
CA ARG A 232 14.18 27.41 21.07
C ARG A 232 12.79 26.99 21.55
N VAL A 233 12.60 26.83 22.87
CA VAL A 233 11.31 26.46 23.46
C VAL A 233 10.24 27.51 23.16
N VAL A 234 10.58 28.80 23.24
CA VAL A 234 9.65 29.90 22.91
C VAL A 234 9.20 29.81 21.45
N THR A 235 10.15 29.68 20.52
CA THR A 235 9.84 29.53 19.09
C THR A 235 8.99 28.29 18.82
N LEU A 236 9.36 27.15 19.42
CA LEU A 236 8.62 25.89 19.28
C LEU A 236 7.18 26.04 19.76
N ARG A 237 6.95 26.63 20.94
CA ARG A 237 5.60 26.82 21.48
C ARG A 237 4.75 27.70 20.57
N ALA A 238 5.31 28.74 19.99
CA ALA A 238 4.59 29.64 19.08
C ALA A 238 4.21 28.93 17.75
N SER A 239 5.10 28.13 17.18
CA SER A 239 4.88 27.49 15.87
C SER A 239 4.15 26.15 15.94
N THR A 240 4.18 25.45 17.08
CA THR A 240 3.64 24.08 17.20
C THR A 240 2.15 23.97 16.89
N PRO A 241 1.24 24.82 17.38
CA PRO A 241 -0.20 24.63 17.15
C PRO A 241 -0.58 24.66 15.66
N ALA A 242 -0.09 25.68 14.93
CA ALA A 242 -0.35 25.80 13.49
C ALA A 242 0.26 24.64 12.71
N ALA A 243 1.52 24.28 13.03
CA ALA A 243 2.20 23.15 12.39
C ALA A 243 1.50 21.81 12.69
N LEU A 244 0.99 21.61 13.90
CA LEU A 244 0.31 20.38 14.30
C LEU A 244 -0.98 20.20 13.51
N ILE A 245 -1.83 21.23 13.46
CA ILE A 245 -3.08 21.21 12.68
C ILE A 245 -2.79 20.89 11.22
N ALA A 246 -1.86 21.63 10.64
CA ALA A 246 -1.44 21.47 9.26
C ALA A 246 -0.99 20.04 8.93
N ARG A 247 -0.08 19.51 9.75
CA ARG A 247 0.50 18.19 9.54
C ARG A 247 -0.51 17.08 9.79
N SER A 248 -1.37 17.22 10.81
CA SER A 248 -2.46 16.28 11.10
C SER A 248 -3.48 16.21 9.96
N LEU A 249 -3.87 17.36 9.40
CA LEU A 249 -4.79 17.42 8.26
C LEU A 249 -4.21 16.78 7.00
N ARG A 250 -2.89 16.89 6.79
CA ARG A 250 -2.18 16.19 5.71
C ARG A 250 -2.18 14.67 5.92
N MET A 251 -2.14 14.17 7.15
CA MET A 251 -2.09 12.74 7.43
C MET A 251 -3.39 12.01 7.08
N LEU A 252 -4.55 12.66 7.23
CA LEU A 252 -5.87 12.11 6.92
C LEU A 252 -6.00 11.56 5.49
N PRO A 253 -5.76 12.34 4.42
CA PRO A 253 -5.77 11.82 3.06
C PRO A 253 -4.58 10.90 2.79
N ALA A 254 -3.40 11.26 3.32
CA ALA A 254 -2.14 10.59 3.03
C ALA A 254 -2.20 9.12 3.40
N TYR A 255 -2.59 8.83 4.64
CA TYR A 255 -2.51 7.50 5.24
C TYR A 255 -3.84 7.02 5.80
N GLY A 256 -4.77 7.92 6.14
CA GLY A 256 -6.13 7.54 6.51
C GLY A 256 -6.90 7.01 5.31
N VAL A 257 -7.39 7.90 4.45
CA VAL A 257 -8.15 7.55 3.25
C VAL A 257 -7.31 6.71 2.28
N GLY A 258 -6.06 7.12 2.03
CA GLY A 258 -5.17 6.37 1.14
C GLY A 258 -4.87 4.97 1.66
N GLY A 259 -4.69 4.78 2.97
CA GLY A 259 -4.40 3.48 3.56
C GLY A 259 -5.61 2.55 3.47
N ILE A 260 -6.80 3.09 3.71
CA ILE A 260 -8.07 2.39 3.52
C ILE A 260 -8.23 1.93 2.06
N LEU A 261 -8.02 2.84 1.11
CA LEU A 261 -8.19 2.56 -0.31
C LEU A 261 -7.16 1.54 -0.79
N ASN A 262 -5.89 1.69 -0.40
CA ASN A 262 -4.83 0.73 -0.70
C ASN A 262 -5.16 -0.69 -0.20
N GLY A 263 -5.62 -0.80 1.06
CA GLY A 263 -6.02 -2.08 1.64
C GLY A 263 -7.21 -2.71 0.91
N ALA A 264 -8.22 -1.92 0.55
CA ALA A 264 -9.39 -2.39 -0.20
C ALA A 264 -9.02 -2.86 -1.62
N LEU A 265 -8.18 -2.10 -2.33
CA LEU A 265 -7.71 -2.45 -3.67
C LEU A 265 -6.83 -3.70 -3.65
N THR A 266 -5.95 -3.82 -2.66
CA THR A 266 -5.10 -5.01 -2.48
C THR A 266 -5.95 -6.25 -2.23
N GLY A 267 -6.91 -6.18 -1.31
CA GLY A 267 -7.82 -7.30 -1.01
C GLY A 267 -8.59 -7.77 -2.23
N ARG A 268 -9.31 -6.85 -2.89
CA ARG A 268 -10.11 -7.15 -4.10
C ARG A 268 -9.25 -7.66 -5.25
N GLY A 269 -8.06 -7.07 -5.45
CA GLY A 269 -7.13 -7.50 -6.49
C GLY A 269 -6.64 -8.92 -6.26
N ARG A 270 -6.27 -9.27 -5.02
CA ARG A 270 -5.83 -10.63 -4.68
C ARG A 270 -6.95 -11.65 -4.82
N GLU A 271 -8.17 -11.32 -4.42
CA GLU A 271 -9.35 -12.15 -4.68
C GLU A 271 -9.60 -12.38 -6.17
N ALA A 272 -9.50 -11.32 -6.99
CA ALA A 272 -9.68 -11.43 -8.44
C ALA A 272 -8.62 -12.33 -9.08
N VAL A 273 -7.36 -12.20 -8.65
CA VAL A 273 -6.27 -13.09 -9.07
C VAL A 273 -6.54 -14.53 -8.62
N ALA A 274 -6.98 -14.74 -7.38
CA ALA A 274 -7.31 -16.08 -6.89
C ALA A 274 -8.40 -16.74 -7.73
N ARG A 275 -9.51 -16.02 -8.00
CA ARG A 275 -10.56 -16.49 -8.91
C ARG A 275 -10.01 -16.86 -10.27
N HIS A 276 -9.17 -16.00 -10.87
CA HIS A 276 -8.61 -16.25 -12.21
C HIS A 276 -7.77 -17.53 -12.26
N PHE A 277 -6.84 -17.70 -11.33
CA PHE A 277 -5.90 -18.83 -11.37
C PHE A 277 -6.52 -20.14 -10.89
N LEU A 278 -7.41 -20.11 -9.89
CA LEU A 278 -8.09 -21.32 -9.40
C LEU A 278 -9.10 -21.85 -10.42
N LEU A 279 -9.90 -20.98 -11.06
CA LEU A 279 -10.83 -21.39 -12.13
C LEU A 279 -10.09 -21.96 -13.34
N ARG A 280 -8.99 -21.33 -13.75
CA ARG A 280 -8.19 -21.79 -14.90
C ARG A 280 -7.53 -23.15 -14.64
N ARG A 281 -7.17 -23.45 -13.39
CA ARG A 281 -6.61 -24.74 -13.00
C ARG A 281 -7.69 -25.83 -12.89
N GLY A 282 -8.86 -25.49 -12.34
CA GLY A 282 -10.04 -26.35 -12.33
C GLY A 282 -10.51 -26.73 -13.74
N GLY A 283 -10.50 -25.77 -14.67
CA GLY A 283 -10.80 -26.01 -16.09
C GLY A 283 -9.79 -26.96 -16.74
N LYS A 284 -8.48 -26.76 -16.53
CA LYS A 284 -7.44 -27.66 -17.05
C LYS A 284 -7.49 -29.07 -16.43
N ALA A 285 -7.78 -29.17 -15.14
CA ALA A 285 -7.95 -30.47 -14.48
C ALA A 285 -9.19 -31.21 -15.02
N SER A 286 -10.29 -30.48 -15.27
CA SER A 286 -11.49 -31.01 -15.91
C SER A 286 -11.23 -31.46 -17.35
N GLU A 287 -10.48 -30.68 -18.15
CA GLU A 287 -10.06 -31.07 -19.51
C GLU A 287 -9.14 -32.30 -19.52
N GLN A 288 -8.20 -32.41 -18.58
CA GLN A 288 -7.34 -33.60 -18.45
C GLN A 288 -8.14 -34.83 -18.04
N LEU A 289 -9.09 -34.69 -17.10
CA LEU A 289 -10.00 -35.78 -16.71
C LEU A 289 -10.89 -36.19 -17.90
N ALA A 290 -11.44 -35.22 -18.64
CA ALA A 290 -12.24 -35.49 -19.84
C ALA A 290 -11.42 -36.21 -20.92
N GLY A 291 -10.18 -35.76 -21.18
CA GLY A 291 -9.27 -36.43 -22.12
C GLY A 291 -8.89 -37.84 -21.70
N THR A 292 -8.68 -38.08 -20.41
CA THR A 292 -8.38 -39.42 -19.85
C THR A 292 -9.60 -40.35 -19.98
N THR A 293 -10.80 -39.83 -19.69
CA THR A 293 -12.06 -40.58 -19.80
C THR A 293 -12.38 -40.94 -21.25
N VAL A 294 -12.15 -40.01 -22.19
CA VAL A 294 -12.29 -40.26 -23.63
C VAL A 294 -11.25 -41.29 -24.12
N GLY A 295 -10.01 -41.21 -23.63
CA GLY A 295 -8.96 -42.20 -23.92
C GLY A 295 -9.33 -43.61 -23.46
N LEU A 296 -9.88 -43.75 -22.25
CA LEU A 296 -10.37 -45.02 -21.71
C LEU A 296 -11.55 -45.57 -22.52
N ARG A 297 -12.49 -44.72 -22.96
CA ARG A 297 -13.64 -45.12 -23.77
C ARG A 297 -13.25 -45.57 -25.18
N ASN A 298 -12.22 -44.95 -25.76
CA ASN A 298 -11.67 -45.34 -27.06
C ASN A 298 -10.83 -46.63 -26.97
N TRP A 299 -10.22 -46.91 -25.81
CA TRP A 299 -9.51 -48.16 -25.57
C TRP A 299 -10.49 -49.33 -25.40
N SER A 300 -11.59 -49.13 -24.65
CA SER A 300 -12.60 -50.16 -24.46
C SER A 300 -13.34 -50.51 -25.76
N SER A 301 -13.64 -49.52 -26.62
CA SER A 301 -14.27 -49.78 -27.93
C SER A 301 -13.36 -50.59 -28.86
N ARG A 302 -12.05 -50.31 -28.86
CA ARG A 302 -11.06 -51.09 -29.63
C ARG A 302 -10.92 -52.54 -29.15
N ILE A 303 -11.04 -52.79 -27.85
CA ILE A 303 -11.06 -54.15 -27.30
C ILE A 303 -12.32 -54.90 -27.74
N VAL A 304 -13.48 -54.25 -27.65
CA VAL A 304 -14.75 -54.87 -28.11
C VAL A 304 -14.69 -55.16 -29.60
N GLU A 305 -14.10 -54.28 -30.40
CA GLU A 305 -13.90 -54.48 -31.84
C GLU A 305 -12.92 -55.62 -32.15
N LEU A 306 -11.83 -55.77 -31.37
CA LEU A 306 -10.89 -56.89 -31.47
C LEU A 306 -11.53 -58.23 -31.06
N VAL A 307 -12.36 -58.24 -30.03
CA VAL A 307 -13.06 -59.45 -29.56
C VAL A 307 -14.17 -59.87 -30.53
N THR A 308 -14.90 -58.91 -31.11
CA THR A 308 -15.95 -59.21 -32.11
C THR A 308 -15.38 -59.65 -33.46
N ARG A 309 -14.19 -59.15 -33.87
CA ARG A 309 -13.52 -59.62 -35.09
C ARG A 309 -12.99 -61.05 -34.98
N ASN A 310 -12.66 -61.54 -33.79
CA ASN A 310 -12.18 -62.91 -33.56
C ASN A 310 -13.28 -63.93 -33.27
N GLY A 311 -14.54 -63.51 -33.08
CA GLY A 311 -15.68 -64.41 -32.80
C GLY A 311 -16.41 -64.97 -34.02
N GLY A 312 -15.97 -64.64 -35.24
CA GLY A 312 -16.72 -64.87 -36.49
C GLY A 312 -16.35 -66.11 -37.31
N GLY A 313 -15.83 -67.19 -36.71
CA GLY A 313 -15.50 -68.39 -37.48
C GLY A 313 -15.57 -69.68 -36.66
N GLY A 314 -16.63 -70.47 -36.86
CA GLY A 314 -16.66 -71.85 -36.36
C GLY A 314 -18.03 -72.41 -35.98
N GLY A 315 -19.04 -72.30 -36.83
CA GLY A 315 -20.24 -73.13 -36.72
C GLY A 315 -19.94 -74.54 -37.26
N LYS A 316 -19.85 -75.55 -36.39
CA LYS A 316 -20.04 -76.96 -36.75
C LYS A 316 -20.89 -77.65 -35.68
N SER A 317 -22.04 -78.16 -36.11
CA SER A 317 -23.00 -78.96 -35.36
C SER A 317 -22.38 -80.29 -34.92
N TRP A 318 -22.64 -80.69 -33.67
CA TRP A 318 -22.35 -82.03 -33.17
C TRP A 318 -23.63 -82.87 -33.25
N GLU A 319 -23.64 -83.86 -34.15
CA GLU A 319 -24.63 -84.94 -34.14
C GLU A 319 -24.31 -85.95 -33.04
N ALA A 320 -25.37 -86.42 -32.40
CA ALA A 320 -25.35 -87.48 -31.39
C ALA A 320 -25.18 -88.85 -32.06
N GLY A 321 -24.21 -89.63 -31.58
CA GLY A 321 -24.06 -91.05 -31.87
C GLY A 321 -23.69 -91.78 -30.59
N GLY A 322 -24.64 -92.52 -30.02
CA GLY A 322 -24.43 -93.36 -28.85
C GLY A 322 -23.71 -94.66 -29.16
N PHE A 323 -23.25 -95.35 -28.12
CA PHE A 323 -23.08 -96.81 -28.11
C PHE A 323 -23.23 -97.33 -26.67
N ALA A 324 -23.85 -98.50 -26.60
CA ALA A 324 -24.04 -99.35 -25.43
C ALA A 324 -22.71 -99.89 -24.86
#